data_AF-A0AAD9X7C0-F1
#
_entry.id   AF-A0AAD9X7C0-F1
#
_cell.length_a   1.000
_cell.length_b   1.000
_cell.length_c   1.000
_cell.angle_alpha   90.00
_cell.angle_beta   90.00
_cell.angle_gamma   90.00
#
_symmetry.space_group_name_H-M   'P 1'
#
loop_
_entity.id
_entity.type
_entity.pdbx_description
1 polymer ?
#
loop_
_entity_poly.entity_id
_entity_poly.type
_entity_poly.pdbx_seq_one_letter_code
_entity_poly.pdbx_strand_id
1 'polypeptide(L)'
;MLTSTDWEKCKWSKNVKGKAAYYTVLSTVFWNCVKYCLRVFSPLVRVLRPVGGDQKPSMRFLYGELKKLMEKIREGLKNVESNYQPIFEIIDEKSKGRFDSPLHMAAYVVNPYYFFNGSTSSIYTSEVSS
;
A
#
# COMPACT_ATOMS: atom_id res chain seq x y z
N MET A 1 -21.72 20.23 -6.29
CA MET A 1 -20.26 20.22 -6.06
C MET A 1 -19.92 21.37 -5.12
N LEU A 2 -18.85 21.33 -4.32
CA LEU A 2 -18.52 22.45 -3.41
C LEU A 2 -18.18 23.76 -4.15
N THR A 3 -18.01 23.72 -5.47
CA THR A 3 -17.81 24.89 -6.34
C THR A 3 -19.02 25.16 -7.25
N SER A 4 -20.17 24.51 -7.04
CA SER A 4 -21.36 24.75 -7.86
C SER A 4 -22.15 25.95 -7.36
N THR A 5 -22.93 26.56 -8.26
CA THR A 5 -23.86 27.66 -7.94
C THR A 5 -24.87 27.27 -6.86
N ASP A 6 -25.27 26.00 -6.81
CA ASP A 6 -26.14 25.46 -5.75
C ASP A 6 -25.48 25.50 -4.36
N TRP A 7 -24.16 25.31 -4.29
CA TRP A 7 -23.43 25.40 -3.02
C TRP A 7 -23.34 26.83 -2.52
N GLU A 8 -23.09 27.80 -3.42
CA GLU A 8 -23.04 29.22 -3.07
C GLU A 8 -24.36 29.72 -2.48
N LYS A 9 -25.49 29.23 -3.02
CA LYS A 9 -26.84 29.55 -2.53
C LYS A 9 -27.18 28.86 -1.20
N CYS A 10 -26.41 27.85 -0.82
CA CYS A 10 -26.69 27.05 0.36
C CYS A 10 -26.36 27.79 1.67
N LYS A 11 -27.16 27.58 2.73
CA LYS A 11 -26.91 28.22 4.04
C LYS A 11 -25.56 27.85 4.67
N TRP A 12 -25.02 26.67 4.35
CA TRP A 12 -23.78 26.17 4.94
C TRP A 12 -22.52 26.78 4.33
N SER A 13 -22.56 27.25 3.07
CA SER A 13 -21.38 27.86 2.41
C SER A 13 -20.94 29.15 3.08
N LYS A 14 -21.88 29.87 3.71
CA LYS A 14 -21.63 31.14 4.38
C LYS A 14 -21.09 30.97 5.81
N ASN A 15 -21.27 29.80 6.41
CA ASN A 15 -20.78 29.51 7.75
C ASN A 15 -19.25 29.29 7.73
N VAL A 16 -18.58 29.62 8.83
CA VAL A 16 -17.13 29.45 9.04
C VAL A 16 -16.68 28.03 8.69
N LYS A 17 -17.41 27.00 9.14
CA LYS A 17 -17.10 25.59 8.84
C LYS A 17 -17.23 25.26 7.34
N GLY A 18 -18.21 25.84 6.65
CA GLY A 18 -18.41 25.62 5.21
C GLY A 18 -17.33 26.30 4.36
N LYS A 19 -16.92 27.51 4.75
CA LYS A 19 -15.76 28.19 4.14
C LYS A 19 -14.47 27.40 4.36
N ALA A 20 -14.23 26.90 5.57
CA ALA A 20 -13.07 26.06 5.85
C ALA A 20 -13.05 24.79 4.98
N ALA A 21 -14.19 24.08 4.89
CA ALA A 21 -14.31 22.90 4.03
C ALA A 21 -14.06 23.22 2.54
N TYR A 22 -14.57 24.36 2.06
CA TYR A 22 -14.33 24.84 0.69
C TYR A 22 -12.84 25.05 0.42
N TYR A 23 -12.13 25.79 1.30
CA TYR A 23 -10.70 26.02 1.15
C TYR A 23 -9.87 24.75 1.25
N THR A 24 -10.23 23.82 2.14
CA THR A 24 -9.56 22.51 2.25
C THR A 24 -9.70 21.70 0.96
N VAL A 25 -10.91 21.64 0.38
CA VAL A 25 -11.15 20.87 -0.85
C VAL A 25 -10.49 21.52 -2.07
N LEU A 26 -10.29 22.84 -2.08
CA LEU A 26 -9.52 23.51 -3.14
C LEU A 26 -8.01 23.48 -2.91
N SER A 27 -7.54 23.09 -1.72
CA SER A 27 -6.12 23.09 -1.40
C SER A 27 -5.39 21.96 -2.11
N THR A 28 -4.46 22.32 -2.99
CA THR A 28 -3.56 21.38 -3.66
C THR A 28 -2.63 20.69 -2.65
N VAL A 29 -2.19 21.41 -1.62
CA VAL A 29 -1.37 20.86 -0.52
C VAL A 29 -2.13 19.76 0.22
N PHE A 30 -3.40 19.98 0.54
CA PHE A 30 -4.25 18.97 1.18
C PHE A 30 -4.30 17.68 0.35
N TRP A 31 -4.62 17.80 -0.95
CA TRP A 31 -4.70 16.63 -1.83
C TRP A 31 -3.35 15.94 -2.05
N ASN A 32 -2.24 16.69 -2.04
CA ASN A 32 -0.90 16.11 -2.08
C ASN A 32 -0.61 15.28 -0.83
N CYS A 33 -0.99 15.77 0.36
CA CYS A 33 -0.90 15.01 1.61
C CYS A 33 -1.80 13.76 1.58
N VAL A 34 -3.04 13.88 1.10
CA VAL A 34 -3.95 12.73 0.94
C VAL A 34 -3.34 11.69 -0.01
N LYS A 35 -2.79 12.12 -1.14
CA LYS A 35 -2.10 11.25 -2.10
C LYS A 35 -0.91 10.55 -1.46
N TYR A 36 -0.15 11.25 -0.61
CA TYR A 36 0.95 10.68 0.16
C TYR A 36 0.45 9.58 1.10
N CYS A 37 -0.59 9.87 1.91
CA CYS A 37 -1.21 8.89 2.79
C CYS A 37 -1.69 7.66 2.02
N LEU A 38 -2.35 7.85 0.87
CA LEU A 38 -2.85 6.75 0.05
C LEU A 38 -1.73 5.85 -0.49
N ARG A 39 -0.55 6.40 -0.81
CA ARG A 39 0.61 5.59 -1.23
C ARG A 39 1.10 4.65 -0.15
N VAL A 40 0.95 5.02 1.12
CA VAL A 40 1.32 4.20 2.28
C VAL A 40 0.20 3.22 2.64
N PHE A 41 -1.04 3.69 2.75
CA PHE A 41 -2.16 2.89 3.23
C PHE A 41 -2.71 1.90 2.17
N SER A 42 -2.65 2.25 0.88
CA SER A 42 -3.14 1.35 -0.18
C SER A 42 -2.46 -0.02 -0.15
N PRO A 43 -1.11 -0.13 -0.14
CA PRO A 43 -0.49 -1.44 -0.08
C PRO A 43 -0.71 -2.11 1.30
N LEU A 44 -0.79 -1.37 2.41
CA LEU A 44 -1.09 -1.92 3.74
C LEU A 44 -2.45 -2.67 3.75
N VAL A 45 -3.49 -2.03 3.21
CA VAL A 45 -4.82 -2.64 3.12
C VAL A 45 -4.81 -3.90 2.24
N ARG A 46 -3.97 -3.94 1.19
CA ARG A 46 -3.86 -5.12 0.32
C ARG A 46 -3.26 -6.33 1.05
N VAL A 47 -2.31 -6.11 1.95
CA VAL A 47 -1.72 -7.20 2.76
C VAL A 47 -2.65 -7.59 3.91
N LEU A 48 -3.31 -6.62 4.56
CA LEU A 48 -4.15 -6.88 5.74
C LEU A 48 -5.54 -7.43 5.41
N ARG A 49 -6.13 -7.08 4.26
CA ARG A 49 -7.48 -7.52 3.89
C ARG A 49 -7.62 -9.06 3.80
N PRO A 50 -6.71 -9.80 3.14
CA PRO A 50 -6.73 -11.25 3.18
C PRO A 50 -6.54 -11.81 4.59
N VAL A 51 -5.70 -11.17 5.43
CA VAL A 51 -5.43 -11.64 6.79
C VAL A 51 -6.66 -11.54 7.70
N GLY A 52 -7.53 -10.55 7.48
CA GLY A 52 -8.73 -10.31 8.30
C GLY A 52 -10.05 -10.85 7.74
N GLY A 53 -10.11 -11.25 6.46
CA GLY A 53 -11.26 -11.93 5.86
C GLY A 53 -11.03 -13.44 5.82
N ASP A 54 -12.09 -14.25 5.84
CA ASP A 54 -12.03 -15.72 5.92
C ASP A 54 -11.21 -16.44 4.81
N GLN A 55 -10.69 -15.70 3.83
CA GLN A 55 -9.58 -16.14 2.97
C GLN A 55 -8.23 -15.92 3.66
N LYS A 56 -7.88 -16.78 4.63
CA LYS A 56 -6.52 -16.83 5.18
C LYS A 56 -5.51 -16.87 4.03
N PRO A 57 -4.64 -15.86 3.84
CA PRO A 57 -3.50 -16.02 2.95
C PRO A 57 -2.69 -17.19 3.51
N SER A 58 -2.46 -18.22 2.69
CA SER A 58 -1.67 -19.36 3.15
C SER A 58 -0.34 -18.82 3.65
N MET A 59 0.05 -19.20 4.89
CA MET A 59 1.23 -18.75 5.63
C MET A 59 2.47 -18.51 4.75
N ARG A 60 2.65 -19.34 3.71
CA ARG A 60 3.67 -19.25 2.64
C ARG A 60 3.72 -17.97 1.80
N PHE A 61 2.70 -17.12 1.79
CA PHE A 61 2.69 -15.87 1.00
C PHE A 61 2.83 -14.61 1.85
N LEU A 62 2.57 -14.71 3.15
CA LEU A 62 2.42 -13.56 4.04
C LEU A 62 3.69 -12.69 4.09
N TYR A 63 4.84 -13.33 4.31
CA TYR A 63 6.13 -12.65 4.37
C TYR A 63 6.52 -12.04 3.01
N GLY A 64 6.24 -12.74 1.91
CA GLY A 64 6.52 -12.23 0.56
C GLY A 64 5.64 -11.03 0.19
N GLU A 65 4.37 -11.03 0.59
CA GLU A 65 3.48 -9.87 0.41
C GLU A 65 3.85 -8.70 1.32
N LEU A 66 4.33 -8.97 2.54
CA LEU A 66 4.89 -7.95 3.43
C LEU A 66 6.15 -7.30 2.82
N LYS A 67 7.04 -8.09 2.21
CA LYS A 67 8.20 -7.55 1.49
C LYS A 67 7.80 -6.70 0.28
N LYS A 68 6.84 -7.15 -0.53
CA LYS A 68 6.30 -6.36 -1.65
C LYS A 68 5.62 -5.07 -1.19
N LEU A 69 4.98 -5.07 -0.02
CA LEU A 69 4.42 -3.88 0.61
C LEU A 69 5.53 -2.86 0.89
N MET A 70 6.61 -3.29 1.56
CA MET A 70 7.75 -2.41 1.88
C MET A 70 8.29 -1.74 0.62
N GLU A 71 8.56 -2.52 -0.43
CA GLU A 71 9.06 -1.99 -1.71
C GLU A 71 8.08 -0.98 -2.34
N LYS A 72 6.77 -1.26 -2.35
CA LYS A 72 5.77 -0.32 -2.88
C LYS A 72 5.71 0.99 -2.09
N ILE A 73 5.88 0.94 -0.77
CA ILE A 73 5.95 2.15 0.06
C ILE A 73 7.22 2.93 -0.28
N ARG A 74 8.37 2.25 -0.38
CA ARG A 74 9.65 2.86 -0.77
C ARG A 74 9.54 3.60 -2.11
N GLU A 75 9.04 2.92 -3.14
CA GLU A 75 8.82 3.49 -4.47
C GLU A 75 7.79 4.64 -4.44
N GLY A 76 6.68 4.45 -3.72
CA GLY A 76 5.65 5.47 -3.54
C GLY A 76 6.17 6.74 -2.89
N LEU A 77 7.17 6.61 -2.02
CA LEU A 77 7.84 7.70 -1.33
C LEU A 77 9.12 8.16 -2.03
N LYS A 78 9.25 7.84 -3.33
CA LYS A 78 10.33 8.26 -4.24
C LYS A 78 11.72 7.81 -3.77
N ASN A 79 11.81 6.70 -3.04
CA ASN A 79 13.06 6.18 -2.50
C ASN A 79 13.81 7.19 -1.59
N VAL A 80 13.09 8.12 -0.98
CA VAL A 80 13.67 9.05 0.01
C VAL A 80 13.60 8.40 1.37
N GLU A 81 14.76 7.98 1.90
CA GLU A 81 14.86 7.20 3.13
C GLU A 81 14.17 7.85 4.34
N SER A 82 14.39 9.14 4.56
CA SER A 82 13.75 9.88 5.66
C SER A 82 12.22 9.82 5.65
N ASN A 83 11.60 9.55 4.49
CA ASN A 83 10.16 9.55 4.32
C ASN A 83 9.52 8.18 4.64
N TYR A 84 10.23 7.08 4.36
CA TYR A 84 9.70 5.72 4.58
C TYR A 84 10.30 5.02 5.80
N GLN A 85 11.48 5.43 6.28
CA GLN A 85 12.15 4.77 7.40
C GLN A 85 11.30 4.74 8.67
N PRO A 86 10.66 5.85 9.11
CA PRO A 86 9.79 5.82 10.29
C PRO A 86 8.57 4.89 10.10
N ILE A 87 8.10 4.74 8.86
CA ILE A 87 6.98 3.86 8.52
C ILE A 87 7.43 2.40 8.60
N PHE A 88 8.64 2.10 8.13
CA PHE A 88 9.21 0.76 8.18
C PHE A 88 9.45 0.33 9.64
N GLU A 89 9.99 1.21 10.47
CA GLU A 89 10.18 0.95 11.91
C GLU A 89 8.86 0.57 12.60
N ILE A 90 7.77 1.29 12.32
CA ILE A 90 6.44 0.96 12.85
C ILE A 90 5.98 -0.41 12.34
N ILE A 91 6.17 -0.71 11.06
CA ILE A 91 5.72 -1.98 10.49
C ILE A 91 6.56 -3.14 11.02
N ASP A 92 7.87 -2.98 11.17
CA ASP A 92 8.76 -3.96 11.78
C ASP A 92 8.36 -4.21 13.24
N GLU A 93 8.11 -3.17 14.03
CA GLU A 93 7.64 -3.29 15.41
C GLU A 93 6.31 -4.05 15.50
N LYS A 94 5.34 -3.75 14.61
CA LYS A 94 4.02 -4.40 14.63
C LYS A 94 4.03 -5.81 14.05
N SER A 95 4.94 -6.10 13.12
CA SER A 95 5.09 -7.40 12.47
C SER A 95 5.90 -8.39 13.30
N LYS A 96 6.72 -7.89 14.24
CA LYS A 96 7.55 -8.68 15.14
C LYS A 96 6.77 -9.76 15.89
N GLY A 97 7.25 -11.00 15.81
CA GLY A 97 6.64 -12.20 16.38
C GLY A 97 5.37 -12.67 15.69
N ARG A 98 4.87 -11.97 14.65
CA ARG A 98 3.64 -12.31 13.94
C ARG A 98 3.89 -12.73 12.51
N PHE A 99 4.65 -11.93 11.77
CA PHE A 99 4.86 -12.11 10.33
C PHE A 99 6.32 -12.42 9.96
N ASP A 100 7.24 -12.09 10.86
CA ASP A 100 8.68 -12.33 10.77
C ASP A 100 9.12 -13.58 11.54
N SER A 101 8.21 -14.50 11.85
CA SER A 101 8.61 -15.74 12.54
C SER A 101 9.46 -16.62 11.62
N PRO A 102 10.39 -17.43 12.17
CA PRO A 102 11.21 -18.34 11.37
C PRO A 102 10.37 -19.24 10.44
N LEU A 103 9.16 -19.60 10.85
CA LEU A 103 8.23 -20.39 10.04
C LEU A 103 7.74 -19.63 8.81
N HIS A 104 7.36 -18.35 8.94
CA HIS A 104 6.93 -17.52 7.81
C HIS A 104 8.09 -17.25 6.84
N MET A 105 9.29 -17.00 7.38
CA MET A 105 10.50 -16.85 6.56
C MET A 105 10.85 -18.13 5.80
N ALA A 106 10.88 -19.28 6.49
CA ALA A 106 11.11 -20.57 5.85
C ALA A 106 10.06 -20.87 4.77
N ALA A 107 8.78 -20.61 5.07
CA ALA A 107 7.69 -20.78 4.12
C ALA A 107 7.82 -19.88 2.88
N TYR A 108 8.37 -18.68 3.02
CA TYR A 108 8.71 -17.82 1.89
C TYR A 108 9.89 -18.39 1.08
N VAL A 109 10.94 -18.86 1.75
CA VAL A 109 12.14 -19.45 1.10
C VAL A 109 11.79 -20.66 0.25
N VAL A 110 10.94 -21.56 0.76
CA VAL A 110 10.56 -22.79 0.05
C VAL A 110 9.45 -22.56 -0.98
N ASN A 111 8.89 -21.35 -1.10
CA ASN A 111 7.76 -21.08 -1.98
C ASN A 111 8.23 -20.86 -3.44
N PRO A 112 7.89 -21.77 -4.38
CA PRO A 112 8.38 -21.67 -5.74
C PRO A 112 7.95 -20.41 -6.47
N TYR A 113 6.80 -19.85 -6.08
CA TYR A 113 6.26 -18.62 -6.64
C TYR A 113 7.20 -17.42 -6.44
N TYR A 114 8.02 -17.40 -5.39
CA TYR A 114 8.98 -16.33 -5.14
C TYR A 114 10.40 -16.66 -5.64
N PHE A 115 10.80 -17.94 -5.65
CA PHE A 115 12.18 -18.35 -5.99
C PHE A 115 12.37 -18.84 -7.44
N PHE A 116 11.37 -19.44 -8.08
CA PHE A 116 11.52 -20.03 -9.43
C PHE A 116 10.85 -19.21 -10.56
N ASN A 117 10.09 -18.17 -10.22
CA ASN A 117 9.37 -17.35 -11.22
C ASN A 117 10.29 -16.45 -12.08
N GLY A 118 11.61 -16.45 -11.82
CA GLY A 118 12.61 -15.73 -12.63
C GLY A 118 13.15 -16.51 -13.82
N SER A 119 12.88 -17.82 -13.94
CA SER A 119 13.58 -18.68 -14.90
C SER A 119 12.67 -19.46 -15.85
N THR A 120 11.37 -19.54 -15.61
CA THR A 120 10.48 -20.38 -16.44
C THR A 120 9.79 -19.62 -17.58
N SER A 121 9.66 -18.28 -17.51
CA SER A 121 9.06 -17.52 -18.63
C SER A 121 9.97 -17.41 -19.85
N SER A 122 11.28 -17.63 -19.74
CA SER A 122 12.21 -17.62 -20.89
C SER A 122 12.44 -18.99 -21.52
N ILE A 123 12.15 -20.09 -20.82
CA ILE A 123 12.40 -21.45 -21.32
C ILE A 123 11.25 -21.93 -22.21
N TYR A 124 10.01 -21.53 -21.93
CA TYR A 124 8.86 -21.92 -22.76
C TYR A 124 8.73 -21.13 -24.09
N THR A 125 9.49 -20.04 -24.28
CA THR A 125 9.49 -19.28 -25.54
C THR A 125 10.55 -19.74 -26.54
N SER A 126 11.52 -20.56 -26.14
CA SER A 126 12.59 -21.06 -27.02
C SER A 126 12.35 -22.46 -27.58
N GLU A 127 11.38 -23.22 -27.08
CA GLU A 127 11.09 -24.59 -27.55
C GLU A 127 9.92 -24.68 -28.56
N VAL A 128 9.29 -23.56 -28.94
CA VAL A 128 8.18 -23.55 -29.93
C VAL A 128 8.60 -22.98 -31.29
N SER A 129 9.91 -22.77 -31.52
CA SER A 129 10.43 -22.24 -32.78
C SER A 129 11.62 -23.03 -33.35
N SER A 130 11.56 -24.36 -33.35
CA SER A 130 12.44 -25.20 -34.17
C SER A 130 11.66 -26.36 -34.79
#